data_AF-B0DY40-F1
#
_entry.id   AF-B0DY40-F1
#
_cell.length_a   1.000
_cell.length_b   1.000
_cell.length_c   1.000
_cell.angle_alpha   90.00
_cell.angle_beta   90.00
_cell.angle_gamma   90.00
#
_symmetry.space_group_name_H-M   'P 1'
#
loop_
_entity.id
_entity.type
_entity.pdbx_description
1 polymer ?
#
loop_
_entity_poly.entity_id
_entity_poly.type
_entity_poly.pdbx_seq_one_letter_code
_entity_poly.pdbx_strand_id
1 'polypeptide(L)'
;MPRQSKNLADKLIEEIIQLKEDTDSCNKEIYKFEGMIQSGRYEDGWDVSEVRVTLAELKEKCNKLEKAYKSKRGMLGTDGRLQLDRLLGNKFLKVQINALALKKRLRTRLQQRKFELDGLERAYRKTNTNEKKLLDHSVSQIKRKEPGIQQLAKKYNELCGELEAMIKKKQAPRGARAPHPIASDGLFKLDVDDDIWQDVGLDETDLLPGGEIPNWLGDENVRKGIKSMLELDRCNEEERRLSYERSAMQDWLIEEWKCVTMAMEKNEFLARLCNNWQDKTRMIDPHKPMPDSWGPSLEDLMEAHKFEMTAMVAENEREIYDDDNEEEEDDEDDEGDEEEGEETELLEAVEMVALSDEFRKSYTDSLF
;
A
#
# COMPACT_ATOMS: atom_id res chain seq x y z
N MET A 1 -26.37 -2.71 -20.93
CA MET A 1 -25.84 -1.34 -20.82
C MET A 1 -24.33 -1.38 -21.04
N PRO A 2 -23.78 -0.78 -22.12
CA PRO A 2 -22.34 -0.83 -22.37
C PRO A 2 -21.61 -0.01 -21.30
N ARG A 3 -20.63 -0.62 -20.64
CA ARG A 3 -19.76 0.02 -19.64
C ARG A 3 -19.13 1.26 -20.27
N GLN A 4 -19.53 2.46 -19.81
CA GLN A 4 -18.78 3.69 -20.09
C GLN A 4 -17.34 3.47 -19.59
N SER A 5 -16.42 3.27 -20.53
CA SER A 5 -15.01 3.11 -20.22
C SER A 5 -14.50 4.45 -19.71
N LYS A 6 -14.20 4.54 -18.41
CA LYS A 6 -13.59 5.71 -17.76
C LYS A 6 -12.29 6.18 -18.44
N ASN A 7 -11.70 5.35 -19.30
CA ASN A 7 -10.48 5.62 -20.07
C ASN A 7 -10.73 6.18 -21.48
N LEU A 8 -11.98 6.44 -21.88
CA LEU A 8 -12.26 6.94 -23.24
C LEU A 8 -11.77 8.38 -23.41
N ALA A 9 -11.97 9.22 -22.38
CA ALA A 9 -11.54 10.61 -22.41
C ALA A 9 -10.02 10.73 -22.46
N ASP A 10 -9.29 9.96 -21.63
CA ASP A 10 -7.83 9.98 -21.60
C ASP A 10 -7.23 9.45 -22.91
N LYS A 11 -7.78 8.37 -23.48
CA LYS A 11 -7.37 7.86 -24.80
C LYS A 11 -7.66 8.86 -25.92
N LEU A 12 -8.79 9.56 -25.87
CA LEU A 12 -9.10 10.61 -26.83
C LEU A 12 -8.14 11.78 -26.71
N ILE A 13 -7.73 12.16 -25.49
CA ILE A 13 -6.73 13.20 -25.26
C ILE A 13 -5.36 12.77 -25.80
N GLU A 14 -4.95 11.52 -25.54
CA GLU A 14 -3.69 10.94 -26.04
C GLU A 14 -3.68 10.87 -27.58
N GLU A 15 -4.77 10.41 -28.21
CA GLU A 15 -4.94 10.42 -29.67
C GLU A 15 -4.84 11.84 -30.25
N ILE A 16 -5.40 12.84 -29.57
CA ILE A 16 -5.35 14.24 -30.01
C ILE A 16 -3.94 14.82 -29.86
N ILE A 17 -3.18 14.41 -28.84
CA ILE A 17 -1.77 14.78 -28.68
C ILE A 17 -0.93 14.19 -29.80
N GLN A 18 -1.09 12.89 -30.08
CA GLN A 18 -0.36 12.21 -31.15
C GLN A 18 -0.64 12.84 -32.52
N LEU A 19 -1.91 13.10 -32.84
CA LEU A 19 -2.31 13.77 -34.09
C LEU A 19 -1.68 15.17 -34.23
N LYS A 20 -1.47 15.88 -33.12
CA LYS A 20 -0.80 17.19 -33.15
C LYS A 20 0.69 17.05 -33.37
N GLU A 21 1.36 16.11 -32.71
CA GLU A 21 2.79 15.86 -32.90
C GLU A 21 3.10 15.42 -34.33
N ASP A 22 2.25 14.57 -34.91
CA ASP A 22 2.36 14.15 -36.31
C ASP A 22 2.14 15.33 -37.27
N THR A 23 1.19 16.21 -36.97
CA THR A 23 0.96 17.45 -37.76
C THR A 23 2.17 18.39 -37.68
N ASP A 24 2.75 18.58 -36.49
CA ASP A 24 3.93 19.41 -36.29
C ASP A 24 5.17 18.82 -36.98
N SER A 25 5.30 17.49 -37.01
CA SER A 25 6.36 16.78 -37.74
C SER A 25 6.23 16.94 -39.25
N CYS A 26 5.04 16.66 -39.80
CA CYS A 26 4.79 16.84 -41.23
C CYS A 26 4.94 18.32 -41.67
N ASN A 27 4.56 19.28 -40.83
CA ASN A 27 4.81 20.71 -41.11
C ASN A 27 6.31 21.04 -41.16
N LYS A 28 7.13 20.48 -40.27
CA LYS A 28 8.61 20.63 -40.33
C LYS A 28 9.19 20.03 -41.62
N GLU A 29 8.68 18.89 -42.08
CA GLU A 29 9.10 18.28 -43.35
C GLU A 29 8.69 19.15 -44.55
N ILE A 30 7.48 19.70 -44.55
CA ILE A 30 7.04 20.67 -45.57
C ILE A 30 7.99 21.88 -45.59
N TYR A 31 8.35 22.45 -44.44
CA TYR A 31 9.30 23.56 -44.37
C TYR A 31 10.68 23.20 -44.92
N LYS A 32 11.16 21.96 -44.71
CA LYS A 32 12.42 21.48 -45.30
C LYS A 32 12.35 21.41 -46.82
N PHE A 33 11.30 20.78 -47.38
CA PHE A 33 11.13 20.67 -48.83
C PHE A 33 10.83 22.01 -49.50
N GLU A 34 10.08 22.91 -48.85
CA GLU A 34 9.89 24.30 -49.31
C GLU A 34 11.21 25.08 -49.29
N GLY A 35 12.06 24.87 -48.28
CA GLY A 35 13.41 25.44 -48.20
C GLY A 35 14.37 24.90 -49.27
N MET A 36 14.26 23.62 -49.64
CA MET A 36 15.01 23.02 -50.76
C MET A 36 14.58 23.66 -52.09
N ILE A 37 13.29 23.90 -52.30
CA ILE A 37 12.78 24.61 -53.49
C ILE A 37 13.26 26.08 -53.53
N GLN A 38 13.26 26.78 -52.39
CA GLN A 38 13.66 28.19 -52.32
C GLN A 38 15.18 28.41 -52.44
N SER A 39 15.99 27.49 -51.91
CA SER A 39 17.45 27.58 -51.95
C SER A 39 18.06 27.08 -53.27
N GLY A 40 17.28 26.35 -54.09
CA GLY A 40 17.74 25.79 -55.36
C GLY A 40 18.85 24.74 -55.23
N ARG A 41 19.12 24.27 -54.00
CA ARG A 41 20.07 23.20 -53.68
C ARG A 41 19.29 21.94 -53.38
N TYR A 42 19.25 21.06 -54.35
CA TYR A 42 18.67 19.73 -54.22
C TYR A 42 19.78 18.77 -53.77
N GLU A 43 19.47 17.86 -52.83
CA GLU A 43 20.36 16.75 -52.52
C GLU A 43 20.50 15.84 -53.75
N ASP A 44 21.67 15.21 -53.91
CA ASP A 44 21.97 14.34 -55.06
C ASP A 44 20.87 13.27 -55.24
N GLY A 45 20.17 13.35 -56.38
CA GLY A 45 19.11 12.40 -56.76
C GLY A 45 17.68 12.93 -56.70
N TRP A 46 17.44 14.17 -56.24
CA TRP A 46 16.09 14.77 -56.20
C TRP A 46 15.86 15.72 -57.37
N ASP A 47 14.89 15.41 -58.25
CA ASP A 47 14.43 16.35 -59.28
C ASP A 47 13.40 17.35 -58.71
N VAL A 48 13.32 18.55 -59.30
CA VAL A 48 12.34 19.60 -58.96
C VAL A 48 10.90 19.06 -59.04
N SER A 49 10.66 18.14 -59.97
CA SER A 49 9.37 17.47 -60.17
C SER A 49 9.04 16.52 -59.00
N GLU A 50 10.01 15.73 -58.53
CA GLU A 50 9.85 14.77 -57.43
C GLU A 50 9.67 15.47 -56.08
N VAL A 51 10.41 16.56 -55.84
CA VAL A 51 10.23 17.41 -54.65
C VAL A 51 8.85 18.06 -54.63
N ARG A 52 8.30 18.44 -55.79
CA ARG A 52 6.94 19.02 -55.86
C ARG A 52 5.83 17.99 -55.62
N VAL A 53 5.99 16.77 -56.12
CA VAL A 53 5.02 15.68 -55.90
C VAL A 53 5.00 15.28 -54.43
N THR A 54 6.16 15.04 -53.83
CA THR A 54 6.27 14.70 -52.40
C THR A 54 5.75 15.81 -51.49
N LEU A 55 5.99 17.08 -51.83
CA LEU A 55 5.45 18.22 -51.10
C LEU A 55 3.92 18.32 -51.22
N ALA A 56 3.34 18.02 -52.39
CA ALA A 56 1.89 17.95 -52.57
C ALA A 56 1.27 16.80 -51.73
N GLU A 57 1.90 15.63 -51.72
CA GLU A 57 1.48 14.49 -50.90
C GLU A 57 1.58 14.78 -49.39
N LEU A 58 2.66 15.42 -48.94
CA LEU A 58 2.85 15.83 -47.55
C LEU A 58 1.83 16.90 -47.13
N LYS A 59 1.53 17.87 -48.00
CA LYS A 59 0.45 18.85 -47.78
C LYS A 59 -0.93 18.20 -47.69
N GLU A 60 -1.20 17.18 -48.51
CA GLU A 60 -2.45 16.43 -48.43
C GLU A 60 -2.55 15.61 -47.14
N LYS A 61 -1.46 14.97 -46.72
CA LYS A 61 -1.36 14.26 -45.44
C LYS A 61 -1.54 15.20 -44.24
N CYS A 62 -0.87 16.35 -44.22
CA CYS A 62 -1.08 17.40 -43.22
C CYS A 62 -2.54 17.85 -43.14
N ASN A 63 -3.18 18.12 -44.29
CA ASN A 63 -4.58 18.54 -44.31
C ASN A 63 -5.54 17.46 -43.77
N LYS A 64 -5.25 16.17 -44.00
CA LYS A 64 -6.04 15.06 -43.44
C LYS A 64 -5.86 14.98 -41.93
N LEU A 65 -4.62 15.08 -41.44
CA LEU A 65 -4.30 15.08 -40.01
C LEU A 65 -4.91 16.30 -39.28
N GLU A 66 -4.83 17.49 -39.86
CA GLU A 66 -5.47 18.70 -39.31
C GLU A 66 -6.99 18.57 -39.20
N LYS A 67 -7.64 18.00 -40.22
CA LYS A 67 -9.09 17.77 -40.20
C LYS A 67 -9.47 16.76 -39.13
N ALA A 68 -8.70 15.68 -38.98
CA ALA A 68 -8.88 14.70 -37.92
C ALA A 68 -8.69 15.33 -36.52
N TYR A 69 -7.64 16.14 -36.36
CA TYR A 69 -7.37 16.90 -35.14
C TYR A 69 -8.51 17.87 -34.79
N LYS A 70 -8.98 18.67 -35.76
CA LYS A 70 -10.11 19.62 -35.56
C LYS A 70 -11.42 18.90 -35.23
N SER A 71 -11.69 17.78 -35.87
CA SER A 71 -12.89 16.96 -35.60
C SER A 71 -12.86 16.36 -34.18
N LYS A 72 -11.73 15.75 -33.79
CA LYS A 72 -11.55 15.15 -32.46
C LYS A 72 -11.54 16.21 -31.34
N ARG A 73 -10.91 17.37 -31.58
CA ARG A 73 -11.04 18.55 -30.69
C ARG A 73 -12.48 19.06 -30.62
N GLY A 74 -13.20 18.98 -31.74
CA GLY A 74 -14.63 19.25 -31.87
C GLY A 74 -15.51 18.41 -30.92
N MET A 75 -15.14 17.15 -30.71
CA MET A 75 -15.86 16.22 -29.85
C MET A 75 -15.64 16.46 -28.35
N LEU A 76 -14.59 17.18 -27.96
CA LEU A 76 -14.36 17.60 -26.58
C LEU A 76 -15.27 18.79 -26.23
N GLY A 77 -15.87 18.76 -25.03
CA GLY A 77 -16.58 19.90 -24.46
C GLY A 77 -15.68 21.13 -24.28
N THR A 78 -16.28 22.30 -24.02
CA THR A 78 -15.55 23.57 -23.86
C THR A 78 -14.46 23.49 -22.78
N ASP A 79 -14.72 22.80 -21.68
CA ASP A 79 -13.76 22.56 -20.60
C ASP A 79 -12.60 21.65 -21.04
N GLY A 80 -12.91 20.54 -21.73
CA GLY A 80 -11.90 19.60 -22.23
C GLY A 80 -10.98 20.22 -23.28
N ARG A 81 -11.46 21.19 -24.07
CA ARG A 81 -10.62 21.95 -25.02
C ARG A 81 -9.66 22.91 -24.32
N LEU A 82 -10.12 23.60 -23.27
CA LEU A 82 -9.28 24.50 -22.48
C LEU A 82 -8.21 23.73 -21.70
N GLN A 83 -8.57 22.57 -21.14
CA GLN A 83 -7.61 21.64 -20.53
C GLN A 83 -6.61 21.12 -21.57
N LEU A 84 -7.06 20.70 -22.75
CA LEU A 84 -6.18 20.22 -23.81
C LEU A 84 -5.21 21.31 -24.30
N ASP A 85 -5.65 22.56 -24.46
CA ASP A 85 -4.79 23.67 -24.87
C ASP A 85 -3.76 24.03 -23.77
N ARG A 86 -4.13 23.96 -22.49
CA ARG A 86 -3.19 24.15 -21.36
C ARG A 86 -2.20 23.00 -21.25
N LEU A 87 -2.64 21.76 -21.42
CA LEU A 87 -1.79 20.57 -21.41
C LEU A 87 -0.82 20.54 -22.58
N LEU A 88 -1.29 20.91 -23.76
CA LEU A 88 -0.43 21.06 -24.94
C LEU A 88 0.58 22.21 -24.79
N GLY A 89 0.25 23.25 -24.02
CA GLY A 89 1.11 24.39 -23.76
C GLY A 89 2.17 24.17 -22.68
N ASN A 90 1.95 23.26 -21.72
CA ASN A 90 2.83 23.11 -20.57
C ASN A 90 3.29 21.66 -20.34
N LYS A 91 4.56 21.38 -20.67
CA LYS A 91 5.22 20.08 -20.45
C LYS A 91 5.18 19.66 -18.98
N PHE A 92 5.26 20.60 -18.05
CA PHE A 92 5.21 20.33 -16.62
C PHE A 92 3.87 19.69 -16.21
N LEU A 93 2.74 20.24 -16.70
CA LEU A 93 1.40 19.72 -16.40
C LEU A 93 1.21 18.31 -16.96
N LYS A 94 1.75 18.01 -18.14
CA LYS A 94 1.68 16.66 -18.72
C LYS A 94 2.35 15.62 -17.81
N VAL A 95 3.58 15.90 -17.35
CA VAL A 95 4.33 15.01 -16.47
C VAL A 95 3.60 14.85 -15.12
N GLN A 96 3.02 15.93 -14.59
CA GLN A 96 2.28 15.91 -13.33
C GLN A 96 1.00 15.04 -13.41
N ILE A 97 0.20 15.19 -14.47
CA ILE A 97 -1.00 14.36 -14.68
C ILE A 97 -0.61 12.89 -14.88
N ASN A 98 0.46 12.62 -15.63
CA ASN A 98 0.95 11.26 -15.82
C ASN A 98 1.41 10.64 -14.49
N ALA A 99 2.11 11.40 -13.65
CA ALA A 99 2.52 10.96 -12.32
C ALA A 99 1.30 10.67 -11.43
N LEU A 100 0.27 11.53 -11.45
CA LEU A 100 -0.99 11.32 -10.73
C LEU A 100 -1.73 10.07 -11.20
N ALA A 101 -1.81 9.84 -12.51
CA ALA A 101 -2.43 8.64 -13.08
C ALA A 101 -1.70 7.36 -12.66
N LEU A 102 -0.36 7.37 -12.69
CA LEU A 102 0.45 6.25 -12.19
C LEU A 102 0.26 6.02 -10.70
N LYS A 103 0.21 7.08 -9.88
CA LYS A 103 -0.04 6.98 -8.44
C LYS A 103 -1.39 6.34 -8.15
N LYS A 104 -2.46 6.77 -8.83
CA LYS A 104 -3.81 6.17 -8.70
C LYS A 104 -3.83 4.69 -9.11
N ARG A 105 -3.13 4.34 -10.20
CA ARG A 105 -3.01 2.95 -10.64
C ARG A 105 -2.24 2.10 -9.63
N LEU A 106 -1.16 2.64 -9.08
CA LEU A 106 -0.34 1.97 -8.06
C LEU A 106 -1.17 1.71 -6.80
N ARG A 107 -1.88 2.74 -6.28
CA ARG A 107 -2.82 2.63 -5.15
C ARG A 107 -3.86 1.53 -5.37
N THR A 108 -4.46 1.47 -6.56
CA THR A 108 -5.46 0.44 -6.89
C THR A 108 -4.87 -0.97 -6.87
N ARG A 109 -3.66 -1.15 -7.42
CA ARG A 109 -2.98 -2.47 -7.41
C ARG A 109 -2.56 -2.90 -6.01
N LEU A 110 -2.12 -1.96 -5.18
CA LEU A 110 -1.74 -2.23 -3.80
C LEU A 110 -2.95 -2.59 -2.94
N GLN A 111 -4.07 -1.90 -3.11
CA GLN A 111 -5.34 -2.29 -2.50
C GLN A 111 -5.80 -3.68 -2.93
N GLN A 112 -5.74 -3.97 -4.24
CA GLN A 112 -6.08 -5.30 -4.77
C GLN A 112 -5.19 -6.39 -4.16
N ARG A 113 -3.88 -6.16 -4.08
CA ARG A 113 -2.95 -7.10 -3.43
C ARG A 113 -3.33 -7.34 -1.96
N LYS A 114 -3.64 -6.28 -1.20
CA LYS A 114 -4.06 -6.41 0.20
C LYS A 114 -5.33 -7.26 0.33
N PHE A 115 -6.34 -7.00 -0.50
CA PHE A 115 -7.56 -7.83 -0.51
C PHE A 115 -7.33 -9.28 -0.96
N GLU A 116 -6.40 -9.51 -1.89
CA GLU A 116 -6.00 -10.86 -2.31
C GLU A 116 -5.32 -11.62 -1.16
N LEU A 117 -4.43 -10.97 -0.41
CA LEU A 117 -3.78 -11.55 0.77
C LEU A 117 -4.77 -11.81 1.91
N ASP A 118 -5.62 -10.84 2.28
CA ASP A 118 -6.68 -11.05 3.28
C ASP A 118 -7.65 -12.18 2.85
N GLY A 119 -7.89 -12.31 1.55
CA GLY A 119 -8.69 -13.39 0.97
C GLY A 119 -8.04 -14.75 1.15
N LEU A 120 -6.74 -14.84 0.87
CA LEU A 120 -5.92 -16.04 1.03
C LEU A 120 -5.82 -16.46 2.50
N GLU A 121 -5.61 -15.50 3.40
CA GLU A 121 -5.56 -15.73 4.84
C GLU A 121 -6.89 -16.31 5.36
N ARG A 122 -8.04 -15.75 4.94
CA ARG A 122 -9.35 -16.30 5.32
C ARG A 122 -9.61 -17.69 4.72
N ALA A 123 -9.05 -17.99 3.55
CA ALA A 123 -9.14 -19.31 2.94
C ALA A 123 -8.29 -20.31 3.73
N TYR A 124 -7.03 -19.95 4.05
CA TYR A 124 -6.13 -20.74 4.89
C TYR A 124 -6.78 -21.14 6.22
N ARG A 125 -7.42 -20.19 6.92
CA ARG A 125 -8.15 -20.45 8.18
C ARG A 125 -9.31 -21.45 8.04
N LYS A 126 -9.88 -21.62 6.84
CA LYS A 126 -11.04 -22.50 6.60
C LYS A 126 -10.67 -23.87 6.07
N THR A 127 -9.43 -24.07 5.63
CA THR A 127 -9.00 -25.28 4.92
C THR A 127 -8.24 -26.23 5.82
N ASN A 128 -8.77 -27.44 6.01
CA ASN A 128 -7.98 -28.55 6.54
C ASN A 128 -6.92 -28.97 5.51
N THR A 129 -5.76 -29.41 6.03
CA THR A 129 -4.48 -29.88 5.44
C THR A 129 -4.36 -30.33 3.96
N ASN A 130 -5.45 -30.66 3.25
CA ASN A 130 -5.42 -31.12 1.85
C ASN A 130 -5.50 -30.02 0.77
N GLU A 131 -5.70 -28.74 1.11
CA GLU A 131 -5.75 -27.63 0.14
C GLU A 131 -4.45 -26.80 0.04
N LYS A 132 -3.38 -27.20 0.75
CA LYS A 132 -2.09 -26.49 0.77
C LYS A 132 -1.56 -26.16 -0.64
N LYS A 133 -1.60 -27.11 -1.58
CA LYS A 133 -1.15 -26.90 -2.97
C LYS A 133 -1.93 -25.83 -3.74
N LEU A 134 -3.21 -25.62 -3.43
CA LEU A 134 -4.02 -24.56 -4.04
C LEU A 134 -3.70 -23.19 -3.44
N LEU A 135 -3.35 -23.17 -2.15
CA LEU A 135 -2.88 -21.98 -1.45
C LEU A 135 -1.49 -21.59 -1.97
N ASP A 136 -0.57 -22.54 -2.12
CA ASP A 136 0.77 -22.32 -2.70
C ASP A 136 0.68 -21.77 -4.13
N HIS A 137 -0.22 -22.34 -4.94
CA HIS A 137 -0.48 -21.80 -6.27
C HIS A 137 -1.09 -20.38 -6.21
N SER A 138 -1.90 -20.07 -5.19
CA SER A 138 -2.47 -18.72 -5.02
C SER A 138 -1.42 -17.71 -4.55
N VAL A 139 -0.53 -18.10 -3.62
CA VAL A 139 0.61 -17.31 -3.15
C VAL A 139 1.56 -17.01 -4.30
N SER A 140 1.97 -18.01 -5.07
CA SER A 140 2.86 -17.82 -6.23
C SER A 140 2.23 -16.90 -7.30
N GLN A 141 0.92 -16.93 -7.51
CA GLN A 141 0.24 -15.99 -8.41
C GLN A 141 0.22 -14.55 -7.88
N ILE A 142 0.16 -14.35 -6.57
CA ILE A 142 0.32 -13.04 -5.94
C ILE A 142 1.77 -12.57 -6.11
N LYS A 143 2.76 -13.43 -5.85
CA LYS A 143 4.20 -13.15 -6.02
C LYS A 143 4.55 -12.72 -7.45
N ARG A 144 3.97 -13.37 -8.46
CA ARG A 144 4.19 -13.01 -9.88
C ARG A 144 3.73 -11.59 -10.24
N LYS A 145 2.79 -11.00 -9.48
CA LYS A 145 2.30 -9.63 -9.73
C LYS A 145 3.19 -8.56 -9.10
N GLU A 146 4.01 -8.91 -8.12
CA GLU A 146 4.89 -8.00 -7.37
C GLU A 146 5.86 -7.18 -8.23
N PRO A 147 6.64 -7.78 -9.15
CA PRO A 147 7.57 -7.01 -9.97
C PRO A 147 6.82 -5.98 -10.83
N GLY A 148 5.60 -6.30 -11.27
CA GLY A 148 4.75 -5.37 -12.01
C GLY A 148 4.24 -4.18 -11.19
N ILE A 149 4.15 -4.31 -9.87
CA ILE A 149 3.80 -3.22 -8.94
C ILE A 149 5.04 -2.39 -8.63
N GLN A 150 6.19 -3.03 -8.36
CA GLN A 150 7.47 -2.35 -8.16
C GLN A 150 7.89 -1.53 -9.40
N GLN A 151 7.69 -2.05 -10.61
CA GLN A 151 7.95 -1.29 -11.84
C GLN A 151 7.07 -0.05 -11.97
N LEU A 152 5.81 -0.09 -11.52
CA LEU A 152 4.94 1.08 -11.51
C LEU A 152 5.43 2.13 -10.50
N ALA A 153 5.90 1.69 -9.32
CA ALA A 153 6.52 2.58 -8.33
C ALA A 153 7.81 3.22 -8.86
N LYS A 154 8.69 2.45 -9.53
CA LYS A 154 9.90 2.96 -10.18
C LYS A 154 9.57 4.04 -11.22
N LYS A 155 8.62 3.77 -12.13
CA LYS A 155 8.17 4.74 -13.15
C LYS A 155 7.58 6.01 -12.53
N TYR A 156 6.83 5.86 -11.44
CA TYR A 156 6.31 7.02 -10.71
C TYR A 156 7.45 7.86 -10.11
N ASN A 157 8.45 7.22 -9.48
CA ASN A 157 9.60 7.90 -8.89
C ASN A 157 10.47 8.60 -9.95
N GLU A 158 10.63 8.02 -11.13
CA GLU A 158 11.27 8.67 -12.29
C GLU A 158 10.57 9.98 -12.66
N LEU A 159 9.24 9.96 -12.80
CA LEU A 159 8.45 11.18 -13.08
C LEU A 159 8.53 12.19 -11.93
N CYS A 160 8.62 11.75 -10.67
CA CYS A 160 8.84 12.65 -9.53
C CYS A 160 10.19 13.38 -9.66
N GLY A 161 11.25 12.66 -10.04
CA GLY A 161 12.56 13.25 -10.33
C GLY A 161 12.54 14.23 -11.50
N GLU A 162 11.80 13.92 -12.57
CA GLU A 162 11.60 14.84 -13.70
C GLU A 162 10.88 16.13 -13.28
N LEU A 163 9.83 16.02 -12.46
CA LEU A 163 9.09 17.16 -11.91
C LEU A 163 10.00 18.02 -11.02
N GLU A 164 10.78 17.40 -10.14
CA GLU A 164 11.74 18.11 -9.29
C GLU A 164 12.81 18.84 -10.12
N ALA A 165 13.31 18.20 -11.18
CA ALA A 165 14.27 18.81 -12.10
C ALA A 165 13.67 20.01 -12.86
N MET A 166 12.40 19.92 -13.29
CA MET A 166 11.70 21.03 -13.96
C MET A 166 11.42 22.20 -12.99
N ILE A 167 11.15 21.92 -11.72
CA ILE A 167 11.01 22.94 -10.66
C ILE A 167 12.35 23.65 -10.44
N LYS A 168 13.46 22.90 -10.29
CA LYS A 168 14.81 23.46 -10.16
C LYS A 168 15.20 24.35 -11.36
N LYS A 169 14.77 23.96 -12.57
CA LYS A 169 14.98 24.73 -13.82
C LYS A 169 14.03 25.94 -13.98
N LYS A 170 13.14 26.21 -13.02
CA LYS A 170 12.12 27.29 -13.07
C LYS A 170 11.18 27.20 -14.28
N GLN A 171 10.99 25.99 -14.81
CA GLN A 171 10.04 25.72 -15.91
C GLN A 171 8.63 25.39 -15.39
N ALA A 172 8.49 25.28 -14.07
CA ALA A 172 7.23 25.03 -13.39
C ALA A 172 6.48 26.34 -13.06
N PRO A 173 5.14 26.30 -12.94
CA PRO A 173 4.35 27.41 -12.42
C PRO A 173 4.84 27.88 -11.04
N ARG A 174 4.62 29.15 -10.70
CA ARG A 174 5.00 29.70 -9.40
C ARG A 174 4.25 28.96 -8.29
N GLY A 175 5.00 28.45 -7.29
CA GLY A 175 4.44 27.71 -6.16
C GLY A 175 4.38 26.18 -6.34
N ALA A 176 4.80 25.66 -7.50
CA ALA A 176 4.83 24.22 -7.73
C ALA A 176 5.73 23.48 -6.72
N ARG A 177 5.17 22.48 -6.05
CA ARG A 177 5.89 21.56 -5.15
C ARG A 177 6.16 20.24 -5.85
N ALA A 178 7.31 19.64 -5.56
CA ALA A 178 7.64 18.32 -6.07
C ALA A 178 6.80 17.26 -5.32
N PRO A 179 6.27 16.26 -6.01
CA PRO A 179 5.62 15.12 -5.37
C PRO A 179 6.65 14.26 -4.60
N HIS A 180 6.18 13.61 -3.54
CA HIS A 180 7.01 12.73 -2.71
C HIS A 180 7.24 11.39 -3.44
N PRO A 181 8.50 10.96 -3.64
CA PRO A 181 8.81 9.63 -4.14
C PRO A 181 8.30 8.56 -3.17
N ILE A 182 7.87 7.41 -3.72
CA ILE A 182 7.44 6.27 -2.92
C ILE A 182 8.66 5.40 -2.63
N ALA A 183 8.91 5.11 -1.36
CA ALA A 183 9.94 4.15 -0.97
C ALA A 183 9.66 2.79 -1.62
N SER A 184 10.65 2.26 -2.34
CA SER A 184 10.55 0.91 -2.90
C SER A 184 10.68 -0.17 -1.82
N ASP A 185 11.44 0.16 -0.78
CA ASP A 185 11.55 -0.66 0.43
C ASP A 185 10.27 -0.52 1.26
N GLY A 186 9.69 -1.65 1.68
CA GLY A 186 8.41 -1.66 2.40
C GLY A 186 7.16 -1.35 1.57
N LEU A 187 7.22 -1.28 0.24
CA LEU A 187 6.08 -0.93 -0.64
C LEU A 187 4.79 -1.73 -0.37
N PHE A 188 4.92 -2.96 0.14
CA PHE A 188 3.81 -3.86 0.41
C PHE A 188 3.31 -3.82 1.87
N LYS A 189 4.05 -3.18 2.77
CA LYS A 189 3.64 -2.93 4.15
C LYS A 189 2.81 -1.64 4.20
N LEU A 190 1.66 -1.66 3.50
CA LEU A 190 0.79 -0.49 3.41
C LEU A 190 0.22 -0.10 4.75
N ASP A 191 0.67 1.05 5.25
CA ASP A 191 0.05 1.73 6.38
C ASP A 191 -0.85 2.89 5.91
N VAL A 192 -1.76 3.33 6.79
CA VAL A 192 -2.68 4.44 6.57
C VAL A 192 -1.92 5.76 6.39
N ASP A 193 -0.72 5.85 6.97
CA ASP A 193 0.12 7.05 6.98
C ASP A 193 1.05 7.21 5.78
N ASP A 194 1.11 6.21 4.89
CA ASP A 194 2.05 6.19 3.77
C ASP A 194 1.81 7.33 2.75
N ASP A 195 2.91 7.87 2.22
CA ASP A 195 2.90 8.96 1.23
C ASP A 195 2.15 8.61 -0.08
N ILE A 196 1.87 7.33 -0.31
CA ILE A 196 1.04 6.88 -1.42
C ILE A 196 -0.39 7.44 -1.35
N TRP A 197 -0.88 7.79 -0.16
CA TRP A 197 -2.23 8.32 0.04
C TRP A 197 -2.31 9.84 -0.17
N GLN A 198 -1.18 10.55 -0.21
CA GLN A 198 -1.14 12.01 -0.31
C GLN A 198 -0.86 12.47 -1.75
N ASP A 199 -1.75 13.24 -2.38
CA ASP A 199 -1.55 13.72 -3.77
C ASP A 199 -0.81 15.08 -3.85
N VAL A 200 0.10 15.37 -2.90
CA VAL A 200 0.83 16.65 -2.78
C VAL A 200 1.61 16.95 -4.07
N GLY A 201 1.40 18.14 -4.65
CA GLY A 201 2.12 18.58 -5.85
C GLY A 201 1.68 17.86 -7.12
N LEU A 202 0.60 17.07 -7.05
CA LEU A 202 0.02 16.36 -8.19
C LEU A 202 -1.39 16.86 -8.56
N ASP A 203 -2.07 17.58 -7.66
CA ASP A 203 -3.42 18.08 -7.90
C ASP A 203 -3.42 19.42 -8.66
N GLU A 204 -4.43 19.62 -9.51
CA GLU A 204 -4.62 20.83 -10.32
C GLU A 204 -5.02 22.03 -9.45
N THR A 205 -5.63 21.76 -8.29
CA THR A 205 -6.02 22.76 -7.28
C THR A 205 -4.81 23.46 -6.66
N ASP A 206 -3.66 22.78 -6.56
CA ASP A 206 -2.39 23.33 -6.05
C ASP A 206 -1.77 24.37 -7.01
N LEU A 207 -2.28 24.48 -8.25
CA LEU A 207 -1.79 25.36 -9.30
C LEU A 207 -2.70 26.54 -9.61
N LEU A 208 -3.86 26.66 -8.95
CA LEU A 208 -4.72 27.83 -9.09
C LEU A 208 -4.02 29.05 -8.49
N PRO A 209 -3.74 30.10 -9.29
CA PRO A 209 -3.13 31.32 -8.77
C PRO A 209 -4.17 32.01 -7.87
N GLY A 210 -4.04 31.83 -6.56
CA GLY A 210 -4.94 32.36 -5.53
C GLY A 210 -5.58 31.31 -4.62
N GLY A 211 -5.38 30.01 -4.86
CA GLY A 211 -5.72 28.98 -3.88
C GLY A 211 -4.63 28.91 -2.81
N GLU A 212 -4.86 29.49 -1.64
CA GLU A 212 -4.00 29.21 -0.49
C GLU A 212 -4.07 27.71 -0.19
N ILE A 213 -2.94 27.00 -0.33
CA ILE A 213 -2.84 25.60 0.03
C ILE A 213 -3.24 25.50 1.52
N PRO A 214 -4.27 24.72 1.87
CA PRO A 214 -4.69 24.59 3.26
C PRO A 214 -3.51 24.17 4.14
N ASN A 215 -3.39 24.76 5.33
CA ASN A 215 -2.24 24.52 6.21
C ASN A 215 -2.06 23.02 6.57
N TRP A 216 -3.15 22.25 6.63
CA TRP A 216 -3.08 20.79 6.85
C TRP A 216 -2.45 20.02 5.68
N LEU A 217 -2.34 20.61 4.48
CA LEU A 217 -1.67 20.04 3.32
C LEU A 217 -0.28 20.69 3.11
N GLY A 218 -0.16 21.98 3.42
CA GLY A 218 1.01 22.80 3.12
C GLY A 218 2.09 22.88 4.21
N ASP A 219 1.72 22.72 5.49
CA ASP A 219 2.60 22.87 6.65
C ASP A 219 2.85 21.52 7.34
N GLU A 220 4.12 21.14 7.40
CA GLU A 220 4.57 19.89 8.02
C GLU A 220 4.28 19.84 9.52
N ASN A 221 4.37 20.98 10.21
CA ASN A 221 4.12 21.02 11.65
C ASN A 221 2.63 20.82 11.96
N VAL A 222 1.75 21.38 11.12
CA VAL A 222 0.30 21.17 11.24
C VAL A 222 -0.04 19.71 10.97
N ARG A 223 0.56 19.08 9.96
CA ARG A 223 0.37 17.65 9.68
C ARG A 223 0.83 16.78 10.84
N LYS A 224 2.04 17.01 11.36
CA LYS A 224 2.55 16.30 12.53
C LYS A 224 1.65 16.49 13.74
N GLY A 225 1.19 17.71 13.99
CA GLY A 225 0.26 18.01 15.09
C GLY A 225 -1.07 17.25 14.97
N ILE A 226 -1.67 17.19 13.78
CA ILE A 226 -2.89 16.41 13.53
C ILE A 226 -2.63 14.92 13.78
N LYS A 227 -1.53 14.36 13.27
CA LYS A 227 -1.17 12.95 13.50
C LYS A 227 -1.01 12.64 14.99
N SER A 228 -0.24 13.45 15.71
CA SER A 228 -0.05 13.27 17.16
C SER A 228 -1.35 13.42 17.95
N MET A 229 -2.25 14.31 17.54
CA MET A 229 -3.58 14.43 18.16
C MET A 229 -4.42 13.17 17.95
N LEU A 230 -4.46 12.63 16.72
CA LEU A 230 -5.19 11.39 16.41
C LEU A 230 -4.59 10.18 17.11
N GLU A 231 -3.26 10.12 17.24
CA GLU A 231 -2.57 9.07 17.97
C GLU A 231 -2.93 9.12 19.46
N LEU A 232 -2.95 10.31 20.06
CA LEU A 232 -3.40 10.50 21.44
C LEU A 232 -4.87 10.09 21.62
N ASP A 233 -5.76 10.46 20.69
CA ASP A 233 -7.16 10.04 20.73
C ASP A 233 -7.30 8.51 20.64
N ARG A 234 -6.49 7.86 19.81
CA ARG A 234 -6.45 6.40 19.67
C ARG A 234 -5.89 5.73 20.92
N CYS A 235 -4.85 6.28 21.54
CA CYS A 235 -4.35 5.81 22.84
C CYS A 235 -5.44 5.90 23.91
N ASN A 236 -6.19 7.00 23.98
CA ASN A 236 -7.29 7.17 24.93
C ASN A 236 -8.46 6.20 24.66
N GLU A 237 -8.70 5.86 23.40
CA GLU A 237 -9.67 4.83 23.02
C GLU A 237 -9.21 3.43 23.44
N GLU A 238 -7.96 3.08 23.16
CA GLU A 238 -7.39 1.78 23.52
C GLU A 238 -7.29 1.62 25.04
N GLU A 239 -6.90 2.65 25.78
CA GLU A 239 -6.90 2.64 27.24
C GLU A 239 -8.31 2.37 27.81
N ARG A 240 -9.33 3.04 27.27
CA ARG A 240 -10.72 2.76 27.63
C ARG A 240 -11.11 1.33 27.30
N ARG A 241 -10.74 0.83 26.12
CA ARG A 241 -11.02 -0.54 25.71
C ARG A 241 -10.37 -1.57 26.63
N LEU A 242 -9.09 -1.41 26.95
CA LEU A 242 -8.36 -2.25 27.89
C LEU A 242 -9.00 -2.25 29.29
N SER A 243 -9.52 -1.09 29.72
CA SER A 243 -10.27 -0.97 30.98
C SER A 243 -11.56 -1.80 30.99
N TYR A 244 -12.29 -1.85 29.87
CA TYR A 244 -13.44 -2.74 29.68
C TYR A 244 -13.02 -4.21 29.66
N GLU A 245 -11.98 -4.55 28.89
CA GLU A 245 -11.49 -5.93 28.76
C GLU A 245 -11.00 -6.48 30.12
N ARG A 246 -10.25 -5.69 30.91
CA ARG A 246 -9.87 -6.06 32.28
C ARG A 246 -11.09 -6.37 33.14
N SER A 247 -12.13 -5.54 33.07
CA SER A 247 -13.35 -5.74 33.86
C SER A 247 -14.09 -7.01 33.44
N ALA A 248 -14.15 -7.31 32.14
CA ALA A 248 -14.74 -8.53 31.61
C ALA A 248 -13.95 -9.78 32.03
N MET A 249 -12.62 -9.73 31.99
CA MET A 249 -11.76 -10.81 32.48
C MET A 249 -12.00 -11.09 33.97
N GLN A 250 -12.16 -10.04 34.77
CA GLN A 250 -12.50 -10.14 36.19
C GLN A 250 -13.88 -10.77 36.42
N ASP A 251 -14.91 -10.29 35.72
CA ASP A 251 -16.26 -10.85 35.84
C ASP A 251 -16.28 -12.34 35.48
N TRP A 252 -15.66 -12.69 34.34
CA TRP A 252 -15.60 -14.07 33.86
C TRP A 252 -14.92 -14.98 34.87
N LEU A 253 -13.76 -14.58 35.39
CA LEU A 253 -13.03 -15.41 36.34
C LEU A 253 -13.77 -15.59 37.66
N ILE A 254 -14.47 -14.55 38.14
CA ILE A 254 -15.32 -14.62 39.33
C ILE A 254 -16.48 -15.60 39.11
N GLU A 255 -17.10 -15.59 37.93
CA GLU A 255 -18.21 -16.48 37.60
C GLU A 255 -17.75 -17.94 37.46
N GLU A 256 -16.70 -18.18 36.69
CA GLU A 256 -16.15 -19.52 36.50
C GLU A 256 -15.64 -20.13 37.81
N TRP A 257 -14.95 -19.33 38.63
CA TRP A 257 -14.50 -19.78 39.95
C TRP A 257 -15.66 -20.19 40.85
N LYS A 258 -16.78 -19.44 40.83
CA LYS A 258 -18.00 -19.81 41.56
C LYS A 258 -18.57 -21.13 41.05
N CYS A 259 -18.67 -21.30 39.73
CA CYS A 259 -19.17 -22.53 39.11
C CYS A 259 -18.36 -23.76 39.53
N VAL A 260 -17.03 -23.66 39.44
CA VAL A 260 -16.10 -24.72 39.84
C VAL A 260 -16.15 -25.00 41.34
N THR A 261 -16.22 -23.96 42.17
CA THR A 261 -16.36 -24.11 43.62
C THR A 261 -17.67 -24.82 43.99
N MET A 262 -18.77 -24.52 43.30
CA MET A 262 -20.06 -25.21 43.47
C MET A 262 -20.01 -26.68 43.02
N ALA A 263 -19.19 -26.99 42.00
CA ALA A 263 -18.94 -28.37 41.56
C ALA A 263 -18.02 -29.16 42.52
N MET A 264 -17.47 -28.52 43.57
CA MET A 264 -16.49 -29.08 44.51
C MET A 264 -15.20 -29.60 43.84
N GLU A 265 -14.85 -29.08 42.67
CA GLU A 265 -13.60 -29.39 41.98
C GLU A 265 -12.57 -28.33 42.34
N LYS A 266 -11.40 -28.73 42.85
CA LYS A 266 -10.26 -27.81 42.96
C LYS A 266 -9.67 -27.62 41.56
N ASN A 267 -9.75 -26.41 41.02
CA ASN A 267 -9.22 -26.09 39.70
C ASN A 267 -7.98 -25.20 39.82
N GLU A 268 -6.81 -25.84 39.90
CA GLU A 268 -5.51 -25.17 39.97
C GLU A 268 -5.22 -24.32 38.72
N PHE A 269 -5.80 -24.67 37.57
CA PHE A 269 -5.61 -23.93 36.32
C PHE A 269 -6.22 -22.53 36.40
N LEU A 270 -7.43 -22.39 36.95
CA LEU A 270 -8.06 -21.06 37.13
C LEU A 270 -7.28 -20.18 38.11
N ALA A 271 -6.67 -20.76 39.15
CA ALA A 271 -5.83 -20.01 40.08
C ALA A 271 -4.51 -19.52 39.43
N ARG A 272 -3.87 -20.34 38.59
CA ARG A 272 -2.69 -19.93 37.80
C ARG A 272 -3.03 -18.85 36.77
N LEU A 273 -4.15 -19.03 36.07
CA LEU A 273 -4.65 -18.05 35.12
C LEU A 273 -4.93 -16.69 35.81
N CYS A 274 -5.50 -16.73 37.02
CA CYS A 274 -5.72 -15.56 37.87
C CYS A 274 -4.42 -14.81 38.16
N ASN A 275 -3.36 -15.51 38.60
CA ASN A 275 -2.06 -14.89 38.87
C ASN A 275 -1.49 -14.21 37.61
N ASN A 276 -1.50 -14.92 36.48
CA ASN A 276 -0.96 -14.39 35.22
C ASN A 276 -1.71 -13.12 34.75
N TRP A 277 -3.04 -13.14 34.85
CA TRP A 277 -3.88 -12.02 34.44
C TRP A 277 -3.74 -10.84 35.39
N GLN A 278 -3.68 -11.06 36.70
CA GLN A 278 -3.45 -10.00 37.68
C GLN A 278 -2.11 -9.30 37.47
N ASP A 279 -1.04 -10.06 37.19
CA ASP A 279 0.28 -9.50 36.93
C ASP A 279 0.30 -8.64 35.65
N LYS A 280 -0.25 -9.17 34.54
CA LYS A 280 -0.25 -8.47 33.25
C LYS A 280 -1.17 -7.25 33.22
N THR A 281 -2.28 -7.27 33.95
CA THR A 281 -3.28 -6.20 33.92
C THR A 281 -3.15 -5.21 35.07
N ARG A 282 -2.21 -5.40 36.00
CA ARG A 282 -2.05 -4.61 37.24
C ARG A 282 -2.13 -3.10 37.03
N MET A 283 -1.55 -2.60 35.93
CA MET A 283 -1.44 -1.17 35.61
C MET A 283 -2.67 -0.58 34.90
N ILE A 284 -3.65 -1.39 34.52
CA ILE A 284 -4.84 -0.96 33.78
C ILE A 284 -6.00 -0.74 34.76
N ASP A 285 -6.56 0.46 34.91
CA ASP A 285 -7.68 0.63 35.83
C ASP A 285 -8.97 -0.05 35.30
N PRO A 286 -9.74 -0.76 36.15
CA PRO A 286 -11.00 -1.36 35.72
C PRO A 286 -12.06 -0.29 35.43
N HIS A 287 -12.90 -0.54 34.43
CA HIS A 287 -13.91 0.42 33.97
C HIS A 287 -15.01 0.65 35.02
N LYS A 288 -15.29 -0.35 35.84
CA LYS A 288 -16.29 -0.30 36.91
C LYS A 288 -15.66 -0.69 38.25
N PRO A 289 -16.26 -0.32 39.39
CA PRO A 289 -15.79 -0.79 40.69
C PRO A 289 -15.81 -2.32 40.74
N MET A 290 -14.63 -2.93 40.86
CA MET A 290 -14.45 -4.38 40.89
C MET A 290 -13.85 -4.82 42.24
N PRO A 291 -14.16 -6.03 42.72
CA PRO A 291 -13.52 -6.58 43.90
C PRO A 291 -12.02 -6.81 43.68
N ASP A 292 -11.23 -6.68 44.75
CA ASP A 292 -9.78 -6.91 44.70
C ASP A 292 -9.44 -8.39 44.40
N SER A 293 -10.28 -9.32 44.86
CA SER A 293 -10.18 -10.75 44.53
C SER A 293 -11.04 -11.09 43.30
N TRP A 294 -10.44 -11.81 42.35
CA TRP A 294 -11.09 -12.27 41.13
C TRP A 294 -11.77 -13.65 41.30
N GLY A 295 -12.03 -14.06 42.55
CA GLY A 295 -12.62 -15.36 42.88
C GLY A 295 -11.75 -16.17 43.84
N PRO A 296 -10.54 -16.60 43.43
CA PRO A 296 -9.63 -17.36 44.30
C PRO A 296 -9.25 -16.58 45.56
N SER A 297 -9.11 -17.29 46.67
CA SER A 297 -8.58 -16.70 47.90
C SER A 297 -7.06 -16.47 47.77
N LEU A 298 -6.51 -15.62 48.63
CA LEU A 298 -5.05 -15.40 48.67
C LEU A 298 -4.28 -16.70 48.95
N GLU A 299 -4.87 -17.64 49.69
CA GLU A 299 -4.28 -18.93 49.99
C GLU A 299 -4.24 -19.84 48.75
N ASP A 300 -5.31 -19.85 47.94
CA ASP A 300 -5.38 -20.59 46.67
C ASP A 300 -4.37 -20.06 45.64
N LEU A 301 -4.19 -18.74 45.58
CA LEU A 301 -3.21 -18.09 44.70
C LEU A 301 -1.77 -18.40 45.13
N MET A 302 -1.51 -18.44 46.45
CA MET A 302 -0.21 -18.82 46.99
C MET A 302 0.10 -20.31 46.78
N GLU A 303 -0.90 -21.18 46.85
CA GLU A 303 -0.75 -22.62 46.56
C GLU A 303 -0.41 -22.84 45.07
N ALA A 304 -1.11 -22.15 44.16
CA ALA A 304 -0.83 -22.17 42.73
C ALA A 304 0.57 -21.63 42.39
N HIS A 305 0.98 -20.52 43.00
CA HIS A 305 2.31 -19.93 42.81
C HIS A 305 3.44 -20.83 43.36
N LYS A 306 3.22 -21.51 44.49
CA LYS A 306 4.16 -22.51 45.02
C LYS A 306 4.32 -23.69 44.06
N PHE A 307 3.22 -24.14 43.46
CA PHE A 307 3.27 -25.23 42.48
C PHE A 307 4.07 -24.83 41.24
N GLU A 308 3.86 -23.63 40.68
CA GLU A 308 4.63 -23.13 39.52
C GLU A 308 6.13 -22.98 39.83
N MET A 309 6.47 -22.38 40.98
CA MET A 309 7.88 -22.25 41.39
C MET A 309 8.55 -23.62 41.60
N THR A 310 7.82 -24.60 42.13
CA THR A 310 8.35 -25.96 42.33
C THR A 310 8.45 -26.73 41.01
N ALA A 311 7.54 -26.50 40.07
CA ALA A 311 7.57 -27.09 38.73
C ALA A 311 8.73 -26.53 37.88
N MET A 312 8.97 -25.21 37.92
CA MET A 312 10.13 -24.57 37.25
C MET A 312 11.46 -25.09 37.80
N VAL A 313 11.56 -25.31 39.12
CA VAL A 313 12.77 -25.89 39.74
C VAL A 313 12.97 -27.34 39.29
N ALA A 314 11.89 -28.13 39.18
CA ALA A 314 11.96 -29.51 38.73
C ALA A 314 12.31 -29.66 37.23
N GLU A 315 11.86 -28.73 36.37
CA GLU A 315 12.27 -28.68 34.95
C GLU A 315 13.73 -28.27 34.80
N ASN A 316 14.16 -27.25 35.54
CA ASN A 316 15.55 -26.79 35.54
C ASN A 316 16.52 -27.82 36.14
N GLU A 317 16.08 -28.64 37.10
CA GLU A 317 16.85 -29.80 37.57
C GLU A 317 16.92 -30.91 36.53
N ARG A 318 15.91 -31.07 35.67
CA ARG A 318 15.88 -32.09 34.60
C ARG A 318 16.84 -31.76 33.46
N GLU A 319 16.93 -30.48 33.08
CA GLU A 319 17.88 -30.00 32.07
C GLU A 319 19.35 -30.13 32.52
N ILE A 320 19.63 -30.14 33.83
CA ILE A 320 20.99 -30.31 34.37
C ILE A 320 21.50 -31.77 34.26
N TYR A 321 20.61 -32.75 34.08
CA TYR A 321 21.01 -34.18 34.00
C TYR A 321 20.98 -34.77 32.58
N ASP A 322 20.62 -34.00 31.55
CA ASP A 322 20.55 -34.45 30.14
C ASP A 322 21.70 -33.87 29.26
N ASP A 323 22.75 -33.30 29.86
CA ASP A 323 23.89 -32.68 29.15
C ASP A 323 25.15 -33.59 29.03
N ASP A 324 25.02 -34.90 29.22
CA ASP A 324 26.13 -35.87 29.11
C ASP A 324 25.86 -36.92 28.02
N ASN A 325 25.51 -36.50 26.80
CA ASN A 325 25.60 -37.39 25.63
C ASN A 325 25.89 -36.60 24.33
N GLU A 326 27.10 -36.04 24.26
CA GLU A 326 27.72 -35.63 23.00
C GLU A 326 28.14 -36.89 22.21
N GLU A 327 27.35 -37.28 21.22
CA GLU A 327 27.86 -38.03 20.07
C GLU A 327 27.98 -37.05 18.89
N GLU A 328 29.23 -36.70 18.58
CA GLU A 328 29.64 -36.02 17.36
C GLU A 328 29.34 -36.92 16.15
N GLU A 329 28.54 -36.45 15.20
CA GLU A 329 28.64 -36.88 13.80
C GLU A 329 28.74 -35.64 12.89
N ASP A 330 29.92 -35.51 12.30
CA ASP A 330 30.30 -34.56 11.25
C ASP A 330 29.64 -34.89 9.89
N ASP A 331 29.61 -33.86 9.06
CA ASP A 331 29.53 -33.82 7.59
C ASP A 331 28.16 -34.08 6.91
N GLU A 332 27.62 -33.04 6.25
CA GLU A 332 27.76 -32.90 4.79
C GLU A 332 27.17 -31.55 4.30
N ASP A 333 27.97 -30.86 3.48
CA ASP A 333 27.58 -29.69 2.67
C ASP A 333 26.41 -30.03 1.72
N ASP A 334 25.37 -29.19 1.68
CA ASP A 334 24.48 -29.10 0.51
C ASP A 334 24.15 -27.63 0.20
N GLU A 335 24.89 -27.07 -0.76
CA GLU A 335 24.50 -25.86 -1.49
C GLU A 335 23.28 -26.20 -2.38
N GLY A 336 22.09 -25.76 -2.00
CA GLY A 336 20.89 -25.96 -2.82
C GLY A 336 19.72 -25.03 -2.47
N ASP A 337 19.40 -24.12 -3.39
CA ASP A 337 18.17 -23.32 -3.55
C ASP A 337 17.84 -22.19 -2.53
N GLU A 338 18.34 -20.98 -2.84
CA GLU A 338 17.88 -19.71 -2.26
C GLU A 338 16.49 -19.24 -2.76
N GLU A 339 15.77 -20.01 -3.60
CA GLU A 339 14.43 -19.61 -4.10
C GLU A 339 13.24 -20.10 -3.25
N GLU A 340 13.38 -21.15 -2.43
CA GLU A 340 12.29 -21.68 -1.56
C GLU A 340 12.17 -20.95 -0.20
N GLY A 341 13.23 -20.26 0.24
CA GLY A 341 13.26 -19.55 1.54
C GLY A 341 12.28 -18.37 1.64
N GLU A 342 12.05 -17.64 0.55
CA GLU A 342 11.14 -16.48 0.58
C GLU A 342 9.66 -16.89 0.45
N GLU A 343 9.35 -18.06 -0.13
CA GLU A 343 7.99 -18.61 -0.20
C GLU A 343 7.53 -19.18 1.14
N THR A 344 8.44 -19.85 1.84
CA THR A 344 8.25 -20.33 3.21
C THR A 344 8.12 -19.16 4.18
N GLU A 345 8.94 -18.12 4.09
CA GLU A 345 8.88 -16.95 4.98
C GLU A 345 7.53 -16.18 4.88
N LEU A 346 6.93 -16.10 3.68
CA LEU A 346 5.63 -15.47 3.50
C LEU A 346 4.47 -16.35 4.00
N LEU A 347 4.58 -17.67 3.87
CA LEU A 347 3.61 -18.62 4.43
C LEU A 347 3.66 -18.59 5.97
N GLU A 348 4.86 -18.55 6.55
CA GLU A 348 5.08 -18.40 7.99
C GLU A 348 4.55 -17.05 8.51
N ALA A 349 4.77 -15.96 7.77
CA ALA A 349 4.20 -14.66 8.12
C ALA A 349 2.66 -14.65 8.06
N VAL A 350 2.07 -15.33 7.06
CA VAL A 350 0.61 -15.48 6.94
C VAL A 350 0.05 -16.37 8.06
N GLU A 351 0.76 -17.43 8.44
CA GLU A 351 0.40 -18.31 9.54
C GLU A 351 0.47 -17.59 10.89
N MET A 352 1.54 -16.85 11.15
CA MET A 352 1.72 -16.02 12.36
C MET A 352 0.63 -14.96 12.49
N VAL A 353 0.28 -14.27 11.39
CA VAL A 353 -0.79 -13.27 11.39
C VAL A 353 -2.15 -13.93 11.57
N ALA A 354 -2.42 -15.05 10.90
CA ALA A 354 -3.66 -15.79 11.04
C ALA A 354 -3.88 -16.28 12.48
N LEU A 355 -2.84 -16.80 13.14
CA LEU A 355 -2.87 -17.21 14.55
C LEU A 355 -3.14 -16.02 15.48
N SER A 356 -2.49 -14.88 15.24
CA SER A 356 -2.68 -13.67 16.06
C SER A 356 -4.11 -13.09 15.97
N ASP A 357 -4.74 -13.20 14.79
CA ASP A 357 -6.09 -12.70 14.55
C ASP A 357 -7.18 -13.72 14.93
N GLU A 358 -6.88 -15.01 14.90
CA GLU A 358 -7.75 -16.06 15.45
C GLU A 358 -7.83 -15.94 16.97
N PHE A 359 -6.71 -15.58 17.63
CA PHE A 359 -6.69 -15.17 19.02
C PHE A 359 -7.55 -13.92 19.27
N ARG A 360 -7.53 -12.91 18.37
CA ARG A 360 -8.41 -11.73 18.51
C ARG A 360 -9.90 -12.03 18.27
N LYS A 361 -10.24 -12.97 17.38
CA LYS A 361 -11.63 -13.31 17.04
C LYS A 361 -12.31 -14.22 18.05
N SER A 362 -11.58 -15.16 18.65
CA SER A 362 -12.12 -15.99 19.75
C SER A 362 -12.57 -15.12 20.93
N TYR A 363 -11.91 -13.97 21.14
CA TYR A 363 -12.35 -12.96 22.10
C TYR A 363 -13.63 -12.24 21.68
N THR A 364 -13.78 -11.83 20.42
CA THR A 364 -14.97 -11.11 19.96
C THR A 364 -16.23 -11.96 19.90
N ASP A 365 -16.12 -13.26 19.60
CA ASP A 365 -17.26 -14.19 19.60
C ASP A 365 -17.65 -14.65 21.02
N SER A 366 -16.80 -14.44 22.03
CA SER A 366 -17.12 -14.68 23.45
C SER A 366 -17.83 -13.51 24.15
N LEU A 367 -17.92 -12.35 23.47
CA LEU A 367 -18.48 -11.10 23.99
C LEU A 367 -19.91 -10.81 23.49
N PHE A 368 -20.59 -11.78 22.86
CA PHE A 368 -22.00 -11.69 22.44
C PHE A 368 -22.87 -12.81 23.01
#